data_AF-A0A9D7HIG4-F1
#
_entry.id   AF-A0A9D7HIG4-F1
#
_cell.length_a   1.000
_cell.length_b   1.000
_cell.length_c   1.000
_cell.angle_alpha   90.00
_cell.angle_beta   90.00
_cell.angle_gamma   90.00
#
_symmetry.space_group_name_H-M   'P 1'
#
loop_
_entity.id
_entity.type
_entity.pdbx_description
1 polymer ?
#
loop_
_entity_poly.entity_id
_entity_poly.type
_entity_poly.pdbx_seq_one_letter_code
_entity_poly.pdbx_strand_id
1 'polypeptide(L)'
;MAQNYYADSDADGFGAGAAIPGFTCAPPPNTVTNNTDGCPADPLKQADGACGCGNIDTDTDGDATADCIDGCPADPLKVAAGACGCGSPETDTDSDGTADCIDGCPTDPLKIAPGVCGCAVADTDADNDGIADCNDDCPNTPGEIGFVCNDGNATTGNDVVGTNCVCVGQLIDCAGVPGGSGLPGTACQLGAESGTWSVACHCVVPRPDIAVQNVTAAPTVITPGETVTIDWSVSNIGTAPSTKTWTERIYAESSTGQNRTLLKQSAFSEAGMIGIGGSITRSDAVLIPTQFNVADVCRFVVELVPGAGLVELAGTTANNTGIQSTTWTITKLLALQLSATQVVEGSSTPISVTVLRSGSVAIAEVVSMSLTEAQRFSFPATVTILAGQAGKTFTVLALENGALEGPVQATMTVSATGYPSVQQGITVLDNEVPALGIANLPATRMEGDNFTFQITTTFAPTAPLQVFLTSSNNVRFPFLHR
;
A
#
# COMPACT_ATOMS: atom_id res chain seq x y z
N MET A 1 -51.17 132.66 -23.10
CA MET A 1 -50.00 131.76 -23.26
C MET A 1 -50.53 130.47 -23.89
N ALA A 2 -49.85 129.89 -24.87
CA ALA A 2 -50.26 128.60 -25.45
C ALA A 2 -50.06 127.50 -24.39
N GLN A 3 -51.07 126.66 -24.14
CA GLN A 3 -50.95 125.45 -23.32
C GLN A 3 -50.71 124.22 -24.20
N ASN A 4 -50.04 123.21 -23.63
CA ASN A 4 -49.82 121.91 -24.26
C ASN A 4 -50.88 120.91 -23.79
N TYR A 5 -51.36 120.06 -24.70
CA TYR A 5 -52.33 119.00 -24.45
C TYR A 5 -51.75 117.63 -24.79
N TYR A 6 -52.18 116.57 -24.13
CA TYR A 6 -51.74 115.18 -24.32
C TYR A 6 -52.95 114.29 -24.54
N ALA A 7 -52.81 113.23 -25.33
CA ALA A 7 -53.92 112.34 -25.67
C ALA A 7 -54.36 111.54 -24.43
N ASP A 8 -55.65 111.61 -24.13
CA ASP A 8 -56.33 110.83 -23.09
C ASP A 8 -57.14 109.75 -23.83
N SER A 9 -56.50 108.61 -24.06
CA SER A 9 -56.96 107.62 -25.04
C SER A 9 -58.08 106.72 -24.51
N ASP A 10 -58.11 106.51 -23.19
CA ASP A 10 -59.10 105.72 -22.47
C ASP A 10 -60.04 106.57 -21.60
N ALA A 11 -59.88 107.90 -21.64
CA ALA A 11 -60.76 108.90 -21.06
C ALA A 11 -60.82 108.86 -19.52
N ASP A 12 -59.69 108.53 -18.88
CA ASP A 12 -59.56 108.51 -17.42
C ASP A 12 -59.19 109.90 -16.83
N GLY A 13 -58.92 110.87 -17.70
CA GLY A 13 -58.53 112.22 -17.34
C GLY A 13 -57.02 112.44 -17.25
N PHE A 14 -56.21 111.45 -17.63
CA PHE A 14 -54.75 111.52 -17.65
C PHE A 14 -54.21 111.28 -19.06
N GLY A 15 -53.26 112.13 -19.46
CA GLY A 15 -52.74 112.14 -20.81
C GLY A 15 -51.46 111.33 -20.88
N ALA A 16 -51.22 110.73 -22.04
CA ALA A 16 -49.98 110.06 -22.36
C ALA A 16 -49.40 110.52 -23.71
N GLY A 17 -48.10 110.28 -23.88
CA GLY A 17 -47.42 110.46 -25.15
C GLY A 17 -46.93 111.89 -25.40
N ALA A 18 -46.88 112.28 -26.67
CA ALA A 18 -46.25 113.54 -27.09
C ALA A 18 -47.19 114.74 -26.90
N ALA A 19 -46.62 115.88 -26.49
CA ALA A 19 -47.35 117.12 -26.34
C ALA A 19 -47.88 117.63 -27.69
N ILE A 20 -49.13 118.08 -27.70
CA ILE A 20 -49.83 118.71 -28.83
C ILE A 20 -49.87 120.24 -28.57
N PRO A 21 -48.99 121.05 -29.19
CA PRO A 21 -48.93 122.49 -28.95
C PRO A 21 -49.87 123.31 -29.84
N GLY A 22 -50.32 124.50 -29.36
CA GLY A 22 -50.71 125.61 -30.25
C GLY A 22 -52.14 126.15 -30.21
N PHE A 23 -52.99 125.82 -29.23
CA PHE A 23 -54.40 126.25 -29.22
C PHE A 23 -54.70 127.32 -28.15
N THR A 24 -55.38 128.41 -28.53
CA THR A 24 -55.69 129.55 -27.63
C THR A 24 -57.17 129.72 -27.30
N CYS A 25 -58.09 128.95 -27.89
CA CYS A 25 -59.53 129.14 -27.65
C CYS A 25 -60.38 127.87 -27.51
N ALA A 26 -59.89 126.66 -27.80
CA ALA A 26 -60.57 125.38 -27.48
C ALA A 26 -59.56 124.20 -27.38
N PRO A 27 -59.66 123.32 -26.37
CA PRO A 27 -58.81 122.12 -26.25
C PRO A 27 -59.18 121.08 -27.32
N PRO A 28 -58.21 120.31 -27.86
CA PRO A 28 -58.50 119.18 -28.74
C PRO A 28 -59.38 118.13 -28.02
N PRO A 29 -60.33 117.47 -28.73
CA PRO A 29 -61.13 116.38 -28.15
C PRO A 29 -60.23 115.24 -27.64
N ASN A 30 -60.61 114.62 -26.53
CA ASN A 30 -59.89 113.51 -25.89
C ASN A 30 -58.42 113.85 -25.56
N THR A 31 -58.21 115.06 -25.05
CA THR A 31 -56.89 115.47 -24.56
C THR A 31 -57.01 116.17 -23.21
N VAL A 32 -55.97 116.02 -22.40
CA VAL A 32 -55.84 116.67 -21.09
C VAL A 32 -54.51 117.42 -21.00
N THR A 33 -54.32 118.21 -19.95
CA THR A 33 -53.14 119.07 -19.79
C THR A 33 -52.00 118.44 -18.98
N ASN A 34 -52.18 117.21 -18.49
CA ASN A 34 -51.14 116.43 -17.80
C ASN A 34 -50.59 115.34 -18.76
N ASN A 35 -49.38 114.85 -18.49
CA ASN A 35 -48.74 113.76 -19.25
C ASN A 35 -48.22 112.70 -18.27
N THR A 36 -49.12 112.14 -17.48
CA THR A 36 -48.77 111.31 -16.33
C THR A 36 -49.39 109.93 -16.38
N ASP A 37 -50.05 109.57 -17.48
CA ASP A 37 -50.62 108.24 -17.65
C ASP A 37 -49.55 107.24 -18.16
N GLY A 38 -49.17 106.33 -17.26
CA GLY A 38 -48.24 105.23 -17.52
C GLY A 38 -48.90 103.99 -18.13
N CYS A 39 -50.23 103.94 -18.20
CA CYS A 39 -50.99 102.87 -18.83
C CYS A 39 -52.05 103.44 -19.79
N PRO A 40 -51.63 103.90 -20.99
CA PRO A 40 -52.45 104.70 -21.93
C PRO A 40 -53.72 104.04 -22.51
N ALA A 41 -54.05 102.84 -22.07
CA ALA A 41 -55.17 102.05 -22.54
C ALA A 41 -55.91 101.33 -21.39
N ASP A 42 -55.54 101.58 -20.13
CA ASP A 42 -56.19 101.01 -18.95
C ASP A 42 -56.84 102.14 -18.12
N PRO A 43 -58.15 102.39 -18.30
CA PRO A 43 -58.81 103.53 -17.67
C PRO A 43 -58.93 103.41 -16.13
N LEU A 44 -58.49 102.31 -15.55
CA LEU A 44 -58.51 102.08 -14.10
C LEU A 44 -57.12 102.14 -13.46
N LYS A 45 -56.05 102.34 -14.25
CA LYS A 45 -54.68 102.30 -13.75
C LYS A 45 -53.83 103.37 -14.43
N GLN A 46 -53.22 104.25 -13.64
CA GLN A 46 -52.36 105.34 -14.17
C GLN A 46 -50.87 105.01 -14.15
N ALA A 47 -50.49 103.85 -13.61
CA ALA A 47 -49.12 103.36 -13.54
C ALA A 47 -49.11 101.84 -13.73
N ASP A 48 -48.08 101.30 -14.38
CA ASP A 48 -47.98 99.87 -14.71
C ASP A 48 -48.04 98.95 -13.48
N GLY A 49 -47.53 99.36 -12.32
CA GLY A 49 -47.62 98.56 -11.10
C GLY A 49 -46.86 97.22 -11.22
N ALA A 50 -47.11 96.29 -10.30
CA ALA A 50 -46.37 95.03 -10.22
C ALA A 50 -46.85 94.00 -11.28
N CYS A 51 -48.15 93.97 -11.57
CA CYS A 51 -48.79 93.10 -12.56
C CYS A 51 -48.86 93.70 -13.98
N GLY A 52 -48.30 94.88 -14.20
CA GLY A 52 -48.43 95.62 -15.45
C GLY A 52 -49.83 96.23 -15.68
N CYS A 53 -50.00 96.93 -16.80
CA CYS A 53 -51.28 97.50 -17.21
C CYS A 53 -52.30 96.40 -17.56
N GLY A 54 -53.57 96.59 -17.21
CA GLY A 54 -54.67 95.65 -17.48
C GLY A 54 -54.90 94.59 -16.40
N ASN A 55 -54.02 94.48 -15.40
CA ASN A 55 -54.17 93.58 -14.27
C ASN A 55 -54.19 94.37 -12.96
N ILE A 56 -55.15 94.06 -12.10
CA ILE A 56 -55.22 94.61 -10.75
C ILE A 56 -54.09 94.00 -9.91
N ASP A 57 -53.35 94.85 -9.18
CA ASP A 57 -52.33 94.41 -8.22
C ASP A 57 -53.00 93.92 -6.93
N THR A 58 -53.86 92.90 -7.04
CA THR A 58 -54.46 92.26 -5.87
C THR A 58 -53.40 91.44 -5.18
N ASP A 59 -53.33 91.59 -3.87
CA ASP A 59 -52.45 90.87 -2.95
C ASP A 59 -53.39 90.22 -1.93
N THR A 60 -53.73 88.95 -2.19
CA THR A 60 -54.82 88.23 -1.52
C THR A 60 -54.46 87.89 -0.07
N ASP A 61 -53.19 87.60 0.22
CA ASP A 61 -52.73 87.25 1.56
C ASP A 61 -51.99 88.38 2.29
N GLY A 62 -51.62 89.45 1.59
CA GLY A 62 -51.10 90.69 2.15
C GLY A 62 -49.59 90.67 2.39
N ASP A 63 -48.82 89.85 1.67
CA ASP A 63 -47.37 89.73 1.83
C ASP A 63 -46.54 90.75 1.04
N ALA A 64 -47.24 91.67 0.35
CA ALA A 64 -46.72 92.69 -0.55
C ALA A 64 -46.27 92.18 -1.92
N THR A 65 -46.57 90.93 -2.27
CA THR A 65 -46.43 90.38 -3.62
C THR A 65 -47.82 90.24 -4.25
N ALA A 66 -48.03 90.85 -5.41
CA ALA A 66 -49.32 90.74 -6.07
C ALA A 66 -49.53 89.30 -6.59
N ASP A 67 -50.76 88.79 -6.47
CA ASP A 67 -51.17 87.41 -6.82
C ASP A 67 -50.66 86.95 -8.19
N CYS A 68 -50.54 87.87 -9.15
CA CYS A 68 -50.13 87.62 -10.53
C CYS A 68 -48.65 87.19 -10.67
N ILE A 69 -47.81 87.57 -9.69
CA ILE A 69 -46.37 87.27 -9.64
C ILE A 69 -46.00 86.48 -8.38
N ASP A 70 -46.99 86.07 -7.60
CA ASP A 70 -46.82 85.26 -6.41
C ASP A 70 -46.99 83.75 -6.72
N GLY A 71 -45.99 82.95 -6.35
CA GLY A 71 -46.06 81.49 -6.46
C GLY A 71 -46.93 80.81 -5.40
N CYS A 72 -47.32 81.53 -4.35
CA CYS A 72 -48.28 81.10 -3.33
C CYS A 72 -49.24 82.24 -2.93
N PRO A 73 -50.20 82.62 -3.80
CA PRO A 73 -51.10 83.78 -3.60
C PRO A 73 -52.05 83.76 -2.39
N ALA A 74 -51.91 82.78 -1.50
CA ALA A 74 -52.74 82.61 -0.30
C ALA A 74 -51.90 82.26 0.94
N ASP A 75 -50.57 82.25 0.84
CA ASP A 75 -49.64 82.01 1.93
C ASP A 75 -48.85 83.29 2.24
N PRO A 76 -49.25 84.05 3.28
CA PRO A 76 -48.66 85.36 3.58
C PRO A 76 -47.19 85.31 4.03
N LEU A 77 -46.59 84.12 4.13
CA LEU A 77 -45.21 83.90 4.53
C LEU A 77 -44.33 83.41 3.37
N LYS A 78 -44.89 83.16 2.19
CA LYS A 78 -44.16 82.64 1.03
C LYS A 78 -44.63 83.26 -0.27
N VAL A 79 -43.68 83.82 -1.02
CA VAL A 79 -43.91 84.28 -2.41
C VAL A 79 -43.66 83.20 -3.47
N ALA A 80 -43.27 82.00 -3.02
CA ALA A 80 -42.95 80.85 -3.87
C ALA A 80 -43.16 79.54 -3.11
N ALA A 81 -43.68 78.52 -3.80
CA ALA A 81 -44.06 77.23 -3.20
C ALA A 81 -42.92 76.49 -2.47
N GLY A 82 -41.67 76.65 -2.88
CA GLY A 82 -40.56 75.91 -2.26
C GLY A 82 -40.71 74.38 -2.40
N ALA A 83 -40.04 73.63 -1.53
CA ALA A 83 -40.03 72.16 -1.58
C ALA A 83 -41.25 71.56 -0.84
N CYS A 84 -41.70 72.21 0.24
CA CYS A 84 -42.90 71.84 0.98
C CYS A 84 -44.21 72.27 0.34
N GLY A 85 -44.17 73.09 -0.72
CA GLY A 85 -45.35 73.77 -1.24
C GLY A 85 -45.80 74.95 -0.37
N CYS A 86 -46.93 75.54 -0.75
CA CYS A 86 -47.55 76.65 -0.02
C CYS A 86 -48.21 76.15 1.29
N GLY A 87 -48.12 76.93 2.36
CA GLY A 87 -48.77 76.69 3.66
C GLY A 87 -47.98 75.82 4.65
N SER A 88 -46.81 75.30 4.26
CA SER A 88 -45.93 74.53 5.13
C SER A 88 -44.54 75.17 5.20
N PRO A 89 -44.02 75.49 6.39
CA PRO A 89 -42.70 76.10 6.50
C PRO A 89 -41.61 75.15 5.98
N GLU A 90 -40.55 75.70 5.40
CA GLU A 90 -39.35 74.94 5.01
C GLU A 90 -38.45 74.68 6.23
N THR A 91 -39.06 74.33 7.35
CA THR A 91 -38.32 73.97 8.57
C THR A 91 -37.57 72.69 8.30
N ASP A 92 -36.28 72.71 8.60
CA ASP A 92 -35.38 71.56 8.54
C ASP A 92 -34.81 71.41 9.96
N THR A 93 -35.47 70.56 10.75
CA THR A 93 -35.27 70.46 12.19
C THR A 93 -33.90 69.90 12.56
N ASP A 94 -33.32 69.03 11.74
CA ASP A 94 -32.01 68.42 11.96
C ASP A 94 -30.89 68.96 11.06
N SER A 95 -31.24 69.83 10.12
CA SER A 95 -30.31 70.55 9.24
C SER A 95 -29.59 69.65 8.23
N ASP A 96 -30.25 68.62 7.72
CA ASP A 96 -29.72 67.71 6.70
C ASP A 96 -29.90 68.20 5.25
N GLY A 97 -30.67 69.28 5.08
CA GLY A 97 -31.01 69.87 3.80
C GLY A 97 -32.39 69.46 3.27
N THR A 98 -33.14 68.63 3.99
CA THR A 98 -34.49 68.18 3.65
C THR A 98 -35.49 68.76 4.64
N ALA A 99 -36.49 69.48 4.14
CA ALA A 99 -37.48 70.06 5.04
C ALA A 99 -38.38 68.98 5.66
N ASP A 100 -38.76 69.17 6.93
CA ASP A 100 -39.54 68.25 7.77
C ASP A 100 -40.80 67.70 7.06
N CYS A 101 -41.39 68.50 6.18
CA CYS A 101 -42.61 68.19 5.43
C CYS A 101 -42.44 67.05 4.40
N ILE A 102 -41.22 66.86 3.90
CA ILE A 102 -40.85 65.87 2.87
C ILE A 102 -39.76 64.92 3.37
N ASP A 103 -39.37 65.06 4.63
CA ASP A 103 -38.42 64.18 5.30
C ASP A 103 -39.15 63.03 6.01
N GLY A 104 -38.78 61.79 5.69
CA GLY A 104 -39.27 60.60 6.37
C GLY A 104 -38.69 60.40 7.78
N CYS A 105 -37.62 61.13 8.13
CA CYS A 105 -36.96 61.15 9.43
C CYS A 105 -36.59 62.58 9.88
N PRO A 106 -37.56 63.46 10.19
CA PRO A 106 -37.36 64.91 10.44
C PRO A 106 -36.46 65.32 11.63
N THR A 107 -35.77 64.38 12.27
CA THR A 107 -34.89 64.63 13.42
C THR A 107 -33.58 63.84 13.33
N ASP A 108 -33.36 63.10 12.24
CA ASP A 108 -32.14 62.33 11.98
C ASP A 108 -31.32 62.99 10.86
N PRO A 109 -30.26 63.75 11.19
CA PRO A 109 -29.52 64.54 10.20
C PRO A 109 -28.72 63.72 9.18
N LEU A 110 -28.78 62.39 9.25
CA LEU A 110 -28.07 61.48 8.35
C LEU A 110 -29.02 60.69 7.44
N LYS A 111 -30.34 60.80 7.61
CA LYS A 111 -31.32 60.06 6.84
C LYS A 111 -32.56 60.89 6.52
N ILE A 112 -32.95 60.87 5.25
CA ILE A 112 -34.20 61.49 4.76
C ILE A 112 -35.38 60.50 4.67
N ALA A 113 -35.15 59.24 5.03
CA ALA A 113 -36.14 58.16 5.00
C ALA A 113 -35.79 57.07 6.02
N PRO A 114 -36.77 56.40 6.65
CA PRO A 114 -36.51 55.42 7.71
C PRO A 114 -35.65 54.22 7.31
N GLY A 115 -35.62 53.81 6.04
CA GLY A 115 -34.84 52.63 5.65
C GLY A 115 -35.26 51.34 6.36
N VAL A 116 -34.31 50.40 6.53
CA VAL A 116 -34.54 49.06 7.10
C VAL A 116 -34.45 49.07 8.62
N CYS A 117 -33.56 49.91 9.17
CA CYS A 117 -33.33 50.07 10.60
C CYS A 117 -34.13 51.20 11.26
N GLY A 118 -34.94 51.92 10.48
CA GLY A 118 -35.65 53.10 10.95
C GLY A 118 -34.76 54.36 10.99
N CYS A 119 -35.34 55.44 11.51
CA CYS A 119 -34.61 56.68 11.77
C CYS A 119 -33.65 56.53 12.96
N ALA A 120 -32.58 57.30 12.97
CA ALA A 120 -31.50 57.37 13.96
C ALA A 120 -30.57 56.15 14.07
N VAL A 121 -30.79 55.10 13.26
CA VAL A 121 -29.93 53.91 13.21
C VAL A 121 -29.47 53.70 11.77
N ALA A 122 -28.16 53.70 11.51
CA ALA A 122 -27.63 53.51 10.15
C ALA A 122 -28.05 52.15 9.57
N ASP A 123 -28.41 52.12 8.28
CA ASP A 123 -28.66 50.88 7.53
C ASP A 123 -27.33 50.25 7.08
N THR A 124 -26.36 50.19 8.00
CA THR A 124 -25.08 49.53 7.76
C THR A 124 -25.31 48.03 7.67
N ASP A 125 -24.59 47.41 6.74
CA ASP A 125 -24.47 45.95 6.59
C ASP A 125 -22.96 45.69 6.59
N ALA A 126 -22.41 45.41 7.77
CA ALA A 126 -20.97 45.41 7.99
C ALA A 126 -20.27 44.20 7.35
N ASP A 127 -20.98 43.09 7.11
CA ASP A 127 -20.43 41.90 6.47
C ASP A 127 -20.91 41.67 5.02
N ASN A 128 -21.85 42.48 4.55
CA ASN A 128 -22.40 42.52 3.19
C ASN A 128 -23.21 41.26 2.82
N ASP A 129 -23.93 40.68 3.76
CA ASP A 129 -24.81 39.54 3.50
C ASP A 129 -26.24 39.92 3.03
N GLY A 130 -26.54 41.22 3.05
CA GLY A 130 -27.83 41.79 2.67
C GLY A 130 -28.81 42.00 3.83
N ILE A 131 -28.40 41.71 5.07
CA ILE A 131 -29.15 41.95 6.30
C ILE A 131 -28.47 43.12 7.02
N ALA A 132 -29.24 44.17 7.30
CA ALA A 132 -28.68 45.32 8.01
C ALA A 132 -28.37 44.96 9.47
N ASP A 133 -27.27 45.51 10.02
CA ASP A 133 -26.73 45.21 11.36
C ASP A 133 -27.79 45.27 12.48
N CYS A 134 -28.80 46.12 12.33
CA CYS A 134 -29.88 46.29 13.31
C CYS A 134 -30.87 45.11 13.38
N ASN A 135 -30.95 44.34 12.30
CA ASN A 135 -31.82 43.18 12.12
C ASN A 135 -31.01 41.89 11.97
N ASP A 136 -29.70 41.96 12.19
CA ASP A 136 -28.78 40.83 12.10
C ASP A 136 -28.33 40.40 13.50
N ASP A 137 -28.56 39.13 13.82
CA ASP A 137 -28.08 38.53 15.07
C ASP A 137 -26.54 38.36 15.05
N CYS A 138 -25.92 38.40 13.87
CA CYS A 138 -24.49 38.25 13.64
C CYS A 138 -23.88 39.33 12.73
N PRO A 139 -23.84 40.61 13.15
CA PRO A 139 -23.52 41.78 12.29
C PRO A 139 -22.12 41.84 11.65
N ASN A 140 -21.28 40.82 11.81
CA ASN A 140 -19.92 40.80 11.26
C ASN A 140 -19.58 39.44 10.61
N THR A 141 -20.55 38.54 10.48
CA THR A 141 -20.39 37.19 9.93
C THR A 141 -21.49 36.94 8.93
N PRO A 142 -21.16 36.81 7.62
CA PRO A 142 -22.20 36.68 6.61
C PRO A 142 -23.16 35.51 6.84
N GLY A 143 -24.46 35.80 6.86
CA GLY A 143 -25.57 34.89 7.04
C GLY A 143 -26.07 34.78 8.48
N GLU A 144 -27.34 34.41 8.66
CA GLU A 144 -27.93 34.28 10.00
C GLU A 144 -27.51 32.97 10.71
N ILE A 145 -27.74 32.90 12.02
CA ILE A 145 -27.55 31.68 12.82
C ILE A 145 -28.26 30.49 12.18
N GLY A 146 -27.50 29.40 11.94
CA GLY A 146 -27.99 28.18 11.31
C GLY A 146 -27.90 28.15 9.78
N PHE A 147 -27.48 29.25 9.14
CA PHE A 147 -27.19 29.24 7.71
C PHE A 147 -25.91 28.46 7.42
N VAL A 148 -25.88 27.87 6.22
CA VAL A 148 -24.68 27.18 5.72
C VAL A 148 -23.58 28.18 5.45
N CYS A 149 -22.38 27.87 5.90
CA CYS A 149 -21.18 28.70 5.70
C CYS A 149 -19.98 27.79 5.37
N ASN A 150 -18.78 28.37 5.26
CA ASN A 150 -17.54 27.60 5.13
C ASN A 150 -16.40 28.38 5.82
N ASP A 151 -15.82 27.81 6.88
CA ASP A 151 -14.72 28.42 7.64
C ASP A 151 -13.33 28.07 7.07
N GLY A 152 -13.29 27.30 5.97
CA GLY A 152 -12.08 26.82 5.30
C GLY A 152 -11.37 25.69 6.03
N ASN A 153 -11.92 25.17 7.14
CA ASN A 153 -11.28 24.12 7.91
C ASN A 153 -11.53 22.74 7.28
N ALA A 154 -10.47 22.17 6.68
CA ALA A 154 -10.54 20.87 6.02
C ALA A 154 -10.83 19.67 6.93
N THR A 155 -10.83 19.85 8.27
CA THR A 155 -11.13 18.78 9.25
C THR A 155 -12.60 18.76 9.68
N THR A 156 -13.37 19.77 9.29
CA THR A 156 -14.80 19.89 9.59
C THR A 156 -15.62 20.02 8.31
N GLY A 157 -16.90 19.70 8.38
CA GLY A 157 -17.85 19.91 7.30
C GLY A 157 -19.26 20.12 7.85
N ASN A 158 -20.22 20.37 6.96
CA ASN A 158 -21.55 20.85 7.34
C ASN A 158 -21.46 22.11 8.22
N ASP A 159 -20.64 23.07 7.80
CA ASP A 159 -20.39 24.29 8.57
C ASP A 159 -21.65 25.16 8.60
N VAL A 160 -21.98 25.61 9.81
CA VAL A 160 -23.11 26.50 10.06
C VAL A 160 -22.69 27.65 10.95
N VAL A 161 -23.33 28.81 10.76
CA VAL A 161 -23.14 29.96 11.66
C VAL A 161 -23.73 29.59 13.02
N GLY A 162 -22.85 29.49 14.03
CA GLY A 162 -23.23 29.17 15.40
C GLY A 162 -23.87 30.36 16.12
N THR A 163 -24.43 30.11 17.31
CA THR A 163 -25.03 31.17 18.16
C THR A 163 -24.01 32.19 18.69
N ASN A 164 -22.72 31.93 18.50
CA ASN A 164 -21.63 32.86 18.79
C ASN A 164 -21.14 33.61 17.54
N CYS A 165 -21.89 33.55 16.43
CA CYS A 165 -21.57 34.17 15.15
C CYS A 165 -20.24 33.70 14.56
N VAL A 166 -19.87 32.45 14.84
CA VAL A 166 -18.70 31.81 14.24
C VAL A 166 -19.19 30.69 13.33
N CYS A 167 -18.73 30.70 12.09
CA CYS A 167 -18.88 29.56 11.20
C CYS A 167 -18.06 28.39 11.75
N VAL A 168 -18.72 27.31 12.16
CA VAL A 168 -18.05 26.10 12.64
C VAL A 168 -18.74 24.87 12.07
N GLY A 169 -17.94 23.88 11.69
CA GLY A 169 -18.44 22.59 11.21
C GLY A 169 -18.45 21.48 12.24
N GLN A 170 -19.08 20.38 11.84
CA GLN A 170 -18.99 19.12 12.52
C GLN A 170 -17.68 18.42 12.13
N LEU A 171 -17.01 17.81 13.11
CA LEU A 171 -15.81 17.01 12.84
C LEU A 171 -16.10 15.95 11.77
N ILE A 172 -15.28 15.90 10.73
CA ILE A 172 -15.33 14.85 9.73
C ILE A 172 -14.74 13.58 10.33
N ASP A 173 -15.51 12.50 10.32
CA ASP A 173 -15.07 11.21 10.83
C ASP A 173 -14.11 10.49 9.86
N CYS A 174 -13.57 9.34 10.26
CA CYS A 174 -12.64 8.57 9.42
C CYS A 174 -13.28 7.97 8.16
N ALA A 175 -14.61 7.97 8.04
CA ALA A 175 -15.33 7.60 6.83
C ALA A 175 -15.61 8.80 5.91
N GLY A 176 -15.17 10.00 6.29
CA GLY A 176 -15.40 11.23 5.53
C GLY A 176 -16.80 11.83 5.76
N VAL A 177 -17.50 11.42 6.81
CA VAL A 177 -18.85 11.89 7.13
C VAL A 177 -18.77 12.97 8.22
N PRO A 178 -19.15 14.23 7.95
CA PRO A 178 -19.25 15.24 9.00
C PRO A 178 -20.27 14.82 10.07
N GLY A 179 -19.87 14.87 11.33
CA GLY A 179 -20.68 14.42 12.47
C GLY A 179 -20.84 12.90 12.56
N GLY A 180 -20.08 12.13 11.77
CA GLY A 180 -20.13 10.68 11.77
C GLY A 180 -19.54 10.05 13.04
N SER A 181 -19.87 8.78 13.26
CA SER A 181 -19.46 8.03 14.46
C SER A 181 -18.11 7.32 14.30
N GLY A 182 -17.52 7.32 13.09
CA GLY A 182 -16.27 6.65 12.77
C GLY A 182 -15.03 7.39 13.29
N LEU A 183 -14.94 7.59 14.60
CA LEU A 183 -13.79 8.26 15.23
C LEU A 183 -12.69 7.26 15.61
N PRO A 184 -11.43 7.67 15.76
CA PRO A 184 -10.36 6.80 16.26
C PRO A 184 -10.77 6.06 17.55
N GLY A 185 -10.58 4.74 17.57
CA GLY A 185 -10.98 3.83 18.65
C GLY A 185 -12.38 3.24 18.53
N THR A 186 -13.24 3.78 17.65
CA THR A 186 -14.57 3.21 17.38
C THR A 186 -14.49 2.01 16.45
N ALA A 187 -15.53 1.18 16.46
CA ALA A 187 -15.61 -0.02 15.64
C ALA A 187 -15.70 0.33 14.14
N CYS A 188 -15.04 -0.47 13.31
CA CYS A 188 -15.10 -0.37 11.86
C CYS A 188 -15.22 -1.77 11.24
N GLN A 189 -15.55 -1.84 9.95
CA GLN A 189 -15.66 -3.09 9.21
C GLN A 189 -14.77 -3.03 7.97
N LEU A 190 -13.96 -4.08 7.75
CA LEU A 190 -13.25 -4.32 6.50
C LEU A 190 -13.80 -5.61 5.87
N GLY A 191 -14.76 -5.46 4.96
CA GLY A 191 -15.52 -6.60 4.44
C GLY A 191 -16.37 -7.25 5.54
N ALA A 192 -16.10 -8.52 5.86
CA ALA A 192 -16.80 -9.27 6.90
C ALA A 192 -16.10 -9.23 8.27
N GLU A 193 -15.03 -8.44 8.41
CA GLU A 193 -14.17 -8.45 9.59
C GLU A 193 -14.32 -7.19 10.43
N SER A 194 -14.36 -7.38 11.74
CA SER A 194 -14.43 -6.30 12.72
C SER A 194 -13.06 -5.78 13.11
N GLY A 195 -12.88 -4.48 13.02
CA GLY A 195 -11.69 -3.77 13.44
C GLY A 195 -12.01 -2.51 14.25
N THR A 196 -10.99 -1.70 14.47
CA THR A 196 -11.13 -0.36 15.06
C THR A 196 -10.47 0.70 14.19
N TRP A 197 -11.05 1.90 14.15
CA TRP A 197 -10.42 3.03 13.47
C TRP A 197 -9.15 3.45 14.20
N SER A 198 -8.05 3.55 13.49
CA SER A 198 -6.79 4.10 14.00
C SER A 198 -6.81 5.63 14.03
N VAL A 199 -5.84 6.24 14.71
CA VAL A 199 -5.61 7.70 14.68
C VAL A 199 -5.29 8.24 13.28
N ALA A 200 -4.84 7.37 12.38
CA ALA A 200 -4.59 7.70 10.98
C ALA A 200 -5.82 7.43 10.09
N CYS A 201 -7.00 7.21 10.68
CA CYS A 201 -8.24 6.89 9.97
C CYS A 201 -8.14 5.72 9.00
N HIS A 202 -7.40 4.69 9.41
CA HIS A 202 -7.42 3.37 8.77
C HIS A 202 -8.16 2.39 9.67
N CYS A 203 -9.06 1.58 9.09
CA CYS A 203 -9.68 0.49 9.81
C CYS A 203 -8.64 -0.61 10.05
N VAL A 204 -8.33 -0.90 11.31
CA VAL A 204 -7.32 -1.89 11.71
C VAL A 204 -8.03 -3.13 12.25
N VAL A 205 -7.89 -4.25 11.55
CA VAL A 205 -8.40 -5.54 12.03
C VAL A 205 -7.32 -6.20 12.88
N PRO A 206 -7.61 -6.53 14.16
CA PRO A 206 -6.64 -7.19 15.01
C PRO A 206 -6.40 -8.62 14.53
N ARG A 207 -5.14 -8.97 14.29
CA ARG A 207 -4.73 -10.30 13.81
C ARG A 207 -3.52 -10.83 14.57
N PRO A 208 -3.41 -12.16 14.76
CA PRO A 208 -2.17 -12.76 15.20
C PRO A 208 -1.06 -12.55 14.14
N ASP A 209 0.19 -12.53 14.60
CA ASP A 209 1.39 -12.51 13.77
C ASP A 209 2.46 -13.35 14.47
N ILE A 210 2.83 -14.48 13.87
CA ILE A 210 3.51 -15.58 14.52
C ILE A 210 4.92 -15.74 13.97
N ALA A 211 5.88 -15.25 14.73
CA ALA A 211 7.27 -15.27 14.36
C ALA A 211 7.98 -16.51 14.91
N VAL A 212 8.73 -17.20 14.06
CA VAL A 212 9.69 -18.23 14.47
C VAL A 212 11.03 -17.56 14.77
N GLN A 213 11.52 -17.74 15.99
CA GLN A 213 12.71 -17.04 16.51
C GLN A 213 13.64 -18.02 17.23
N ASN A 214 14.86 -17.56 17.53
CA ASN A 214 15.81 -18.29 18.38
C ASN A 214 16.09 -19.73 17.93
N VAL A 215 16.14 -19.96 16.60
CA VAL A 215 16.50 -21.28 16.06
C VAL A 215 17.95 -21.59 16.43
N THR A 216 18.16 -22.68 17.16
CA THR A 216 19.46 -23.09 17.66
C THR A 216 19.62 -24.61 17.65
N ALA A 217 20.86 -25.07 17.54
CA ALA A 217 21.25 -26.46 17.66
C ALA A 217 22.66 -26.51 18.26
N ALA A 218 22.92 -27.47 19.15
CA ALA A 218 24.19 -27.56 19.86
C ALA A 218 25.38 -28.02 18.97
N PRO A 219 25.25 -29.00 18.05
CA PRO A 219 26.38 -29.46 17.24
C PRO A 219 26.85 -28.43 16.22
N THR A 220 28.17 -28.22 16.13
CA THR A 220 28.83 -27.36 15.12
C THR A 220 29.47 -28.15 13.97
N VAL A 221 29.63 -29.46 14.16
CA VAL A 221 30.06 -30.44 13.15
C VAL A 221 29.07 -31.60 13.23
N ILE A 222 28.53 -32.01 12.10
CA ILE A 222 27.47 -33.02 12.02
C ILE A 222 27.84 -34.09 11.01
N THR A 223 27.73 -35.35 11.38
CA THR A 223 28.00 -36.47 10.47
C THR A 223 26.72 -36.90 9.76
N PRO A 224 26.73 -37.15 8.44
CA PRO A 224 25.59 -37.74 7.74
C PRO A 224 25.09 -39.01 8.43
N GLY A 225 23.78 -39.12 8.66
CA GLY A 225 23.15 -40.21 9.41
C GLY A 225 22.97 -39.95 10.91
N GLU A 226 23.52 -38.88 11.47
CA GLU A 226 23.28 -38.49 12.87
C GLU A 226 21.90 -37.86 13.06
N THR A 227 21.37 -37.98 14.28
CA THR A 227 20.16 -37.25 14.71
C THR A 227 20.57 -36.02 15.51
N VAL A 228 19.97 -34.88 15.20
CA VAL A 228 20.27 -33.58 15.81
C VAL A 228 18.99 -32.99 16.37
N THR A 229 19.04 -32.47 17.59
CA THR A 229 17.92 -31.73 18.20
C THR A 229 18.03 -30.25 17.84
N ILE A 230 16.92 -29.69 17.36
CA ILE A 230 16.75 -28.27 17.02
C ILE A 230 15.78 -27.66 18.00
N ASP A 231 16.13 -26.50 18.54
CA ASP A 231 15.30 -25.73 19.47
C ASP A 231 14.95 -24.37 18.85
N TRP A 232 13.71 -23.92 19.03
CA TRP A 232 13.24 -22.61 18.57
C TRP A 232 12.12 -22.08 19.46
N SER A 233 11.78 -20.81 19.31
CA SER A 233 10.61 -20.20 19.94
C SER A 233 9.62 -19.71 18.90
N VAL A 234 8.33 -19.81 19.21
CA VAL A 234 7.23 -19.29 18.39
C VAL A 234 6.55 -18.19 19.18
N SER A 235 6.67 -16.95 18.71
CA SER A 235 6.22 -15.74 19.40
C SER A 235 5.06 -15.09 18.64
N ASN A 236 4.02 -14.69 19.36
CA ASN A 236 2.94 -13.88 18.78
C ASN A 236 3.26 -12.40 18.97
N ILE A 237 3.70 -11.74 17.90
CA ILE A 237 3.99 -10.30 17.86
C ILE A 237 2.84 -9.48 17.26
N GLY A 238 1.72 -10.13 16.96
CA GLY A 238 0.53 -9.50 16.39
C GLY A 238 -0.35 -8.83 17.44
N THR A 239 -1.52 -8.39 17.01
CA THR A 239 -2.49 -7.63 17.81
C THR A 239 -3.70 -8.45 18.24
N ALA A 240 -3.74 -9.74 17.91
CA ALA A 240 -4.75 -10.68 18.42
C ALA A 240 -4.10 -11.98 18.91
N PRO A 241 -4.76 -12.71 19.83
CA PRO A 241 -4.33 -14.05 20.24
C PRO A 241 -4.29 -15.03 19.05
N SER A 242 -3.39 -15.99 19.14
CA SER A 242 -3.20 -17.02 18.11
C SER A 242 -3.54 -18.40 18.62
N THR A 243 -4.18 -19.21 17.78
CA THR A 243 -4.36 -20.64 18.06
C THR A 243 -3.04 -21.38 17.87
N LYS A 244 -2.83 -22.44 18.64
CA LYS A 244 -1.64 -23.28 18.54
C LYS A 244 -1.78 -24.36 17.45
N THR A 245 -2.14 -23.98 16.22
CA THR A 245 -2.39 -24.91 15.12
C THR A 245 -1.63 -24.53 13.83
N TRP A 246 -0.61 -25.31 13.49
CA TRP A 246 0.22 -25.09 12.29
C TRP A 246 1.00 -26.35 11.92
N THR A 247 1.72 -26.30 10.78
CA THR A 247 2.72 -27.30 10.40
C THR A 247 4.11 -26.69 10.45
N GLU A 248 5.07 -27.41 11.02
CA GLU A 248 6.46 -27.00 11.12
C GLU A 248 7.29 -27.80 10.10
N ARG A 249 8.14 -27.12 9.34
CA ARG A 249 9.08 -27.71 8.40
C ARG A 249 10.49 -27.31 8.79
N ILE A 250 11.33 -28.31 9.02
CA ILE A 250 12.73 -28.12 9.41
C ILE A 250 13.62 -28.48 8.22
N TYR A 251 14.47 -27.55 7.82
CA TYR A 251 15.39 -27.68 6.71
C TYR A 251 16.84 -27.57 7.18
N ALA A 252 17.74 -28.24 6.45
CA ALA A 252 19.13 -27.85 6.38
C ALA A 252 19.33 -26.99 5.14
N GLU A 253 19.90 -25.81 5.31
CA GLU A 253 20.14 -24.84 4.25
C GLU A 253 21.63 -24.49 4.18
N SER A 254 22.17 -24.34 2.98
CA SER A 254 23.52 -23.80 2.77
C SER A 254 23.68 -22.44 3.45
N SER A 255 24.88 -22.12 3.94
CA SER A 255 25.14 -20.80 4.56
C SER A 255 24.92 -19.61 3.62
N THR A 256 24.86 -19.82 2.31
CA THR A 256 24.54 -18.80 1.29
C THR A 256 23.03 -18.69 0.99
N GLY A 257 22.20 -19.60 1.51
CA GLY A 257 20.76 -19.65 1.22
C GLY A 257 20.40 -20.15 -0.18
N GLN A 258 21.37 -20.66 -0.96
CA GLN A 258 21.14 -21.07 -2.35
C GLN A 258 20.51 -22.45 -2.49
N ASN A 259 20.81 -23.37 -1.58
CA ASN A 259 20.28 -24.73 -1.56
C ASN A 259 19.74 -25.09 -0.18
N ARG A 260 18.64 -25.85 -0.13
CA ARG A 260 18.10 -26.43 1.09
C ARG A 260 17.49 -27.80 0.85
N THR A 261 17.46 -28.62 1.89
CA THR A 261 16.72 -29.90 1.91
C THR A 261 15.78 -29.96 3.10
N LEU A 262 14.57 -30.45 2.89
CA LEU A 262 13.63 -30.72 3.97
C LEU A 262 14.12 -31.94 4.77
N LEU A 263 14.27 -31.78 6.08
CA LEU A 263 14.67 -32.85 7.00
C LEU A 263 13.46 -33.48 7.68
N LYS A 264 12.48 -32.64 8.07
CA LYS A 264 11.29 -33.09 8.78
C LYS A 264 10.12 -32.15 8.56
N GLN A 265 8.91 -32.70 8.54
CA GLN A 265 7.66 -31.95 8.58
C GLN A 265 6.74 -32.57 9.65
N SER A 266 6.27 -31.75 10.58
CA SER A 266 5.44 -32.19 11.71
C SER A 266 4.25 -31.24 11.89
N ALA A 267 3.06 -31.78 12.10
CA ALA A 267 1.91 -30.97 12.51
C ALA A 267 2.00 -30.66 14.01
N PHE A 268 1.74 -29.42 14.39
CA PHE A 268 1.64 -29.00 15.77
C PHE A 268 0.21 -28.54 16.08
N SER A 269 -0.38 -29.14 17.11
CA SER A 269 -1.71 -28.80 17.61
C SER A 269 -1.74 -28.97 19.12
N GLU A 270 -1.95 -27.88 19.85
CA GLU A 270 -2.07 -27.89 21.31
C GLU A 270 -3.27 -27.06 21.75
N ALA A 271 -3.86 -27.39 22.91
CA ALA A 271 -4.90 -26.56 23.51
C ALA A 271 -4.35 -25.21 24.00
N GLY A 272 -5.23 -24.21 24.05
CA GLY A 272 -4.89 -22.85 24.47
C GLY A 272 -4.43 -21.94 23.32
N MET A 273 -4.05 -20.72 23.68
CA MET A 273 -3.64 -19.68 22.73
C MET A 273 -2.27 -19.11 23.11
N ILE A 274 -1.57 -18.54 22.13
CA ILE A 274 -0.48 -17.62 22.39
C ILE A 274 -1.08 -16.22 22.45
N GLY A 275 -1.13 -15.64 23.64
CA GLY A 275 -1.59 -14.27 23.84
C GLY A 275 -0.70 -13.26 23.11
N ILE A 276 -1.15 -12.02 23.00
CA ILE A 276 -0.38 -10.92 22.41
C ILE A 276 0.95 -10.76 23.18
N GLY A 277 2.07 -10.76 22.46
CA GLY A 277 3.42 -10.72 23.04
C GLY A 277 3.88 -12.02 23.69
N GLY A 278 3.05 -13.07 23.68
CA GLY A 278 3.37 -14.37 24.25
C GLY A 278 4.33 -15.17 23.37
N SER A 279 5.02 -16.15 23.97
CA SER A 279 5.92 -17.05 23.25
C SER A 279 5.84 -18.47 23.81
N ILE A 280 6.10 -19.46 22.97
CA ILE A 280 6.29 -20.85 23.38
C ILE A 280 7.61 -21.39 22.84
N THR A 281 8.23 -22.29 23.59
CA THR A 281 9.42 -23.01 23.14
C THR A 281 9.02 -24.30 22.44
N ARG A 282 9.76 -24.63 21.38
CA ARG A 282 9.61 -25.82 20.57
C ARG A 282 10.97 -26.50 20.45
N SER A 283 10.94 -27.83 20.36
CA SER A 283 12.12 -28.66 20.21
C SER A 283 11.74 -29.90 19.40
N ASP A 284 12.58 -30.28 18.44
CA ASP A 284 12.39 -31.52 17.71
C ASP A 284 13.71 -32.13 17.22
N ALA A 285 13.77 -33.46 17.17
CA ALA A 285 14.90 -34.22 16.68
C ALA A 285 14.73 -34.52 15.18
N VAL A 286 15.78 -34.25 14.40
CA VAL A 286 15.84 -34.47 12.95
C VAL A 286 17.00 -35.38 12.59
N LEU A 287 16.76 -36.33 11.68
CA LEU A 287 17.80 -37.21 11.12
C LEU A 287 18.46 -36.49 9.93
N ILE A 288 19.78 -36.36 9.94
CA ILE A 288 20.53 -35.90 8.78
C ILE A 288 20.64 -37.05 7.78
N PRO A 289 20.21 -36.87 6.51
CA PRO A 289 20.33 -37.90 5.49
C PRO A 289 21.75 -38.45 5.36
N THR A 290 21.89 -39.76 5.21
CA THR A 290 23.19 -40.40 4.92
C THR A 290 23.78 -39.93 3.59
N GLN A 291 22.92 -39.55 2.64
CA GLN A 291 23.28 -38.84 1.41
C GLN A 291 22.98 -37.34 1.57
N PHE A 292 23.89 -36.59 2.17
CA PHE A 292 23.73 -35.16 2.40
C PHE A 292 24.55 -34.32 1.42
N ASN A 293 23.88 -33.58 0.52
CA ASN A 293 24.52 -32.87 -0.60
C ASN A 293 24.13 -31.38 -0.72
N VAL A 294 23.84 -30.72 0.41
CA VAL A 294 23.41 -29.30 0.41
C VAL A 294 24.59 -28.36 0.22
N ALA A 295 25.55 -28.40 1.14
CA ALA A 295 26.78 -27.59 1.15
C ALA A 295 27.73 -28.14 2.23
N ASP A 296 28.98 -27.64 2.25
CA ASP A 296 29.95 -27.95 3.31
C ASP A 296 29.63 -27.22 4.63
N VAL A 297 29.05 -26.02 4.53
CA VAL A 297 28.64 -25.16 5.65
C VAL A 297 27.15 -24.88 5.52
N CYS A 298 26.40 -25.19 6.56
CA CYS A 298 24.93 -25.11 6.59
C CYS A 298 24.43 -24.41 7.86
N ARG A 299 23.12 -24.14 7.88
CA ARG A 299 22.35 -23.65 9.02
C ARG A 299 20.98 -24.34 9.02
N PHE A 300 20.35 -24.43 10.17
CA PHE A 300 18.96 -24.91 10.24
C PHE A 300 17.98 -23.77 9.95
N VAL A 301 16.88 -24.09 9.26
CA VAL A 301 15.77 -23.18 8.99
C VAL A 301 14.48 -23.86 9.43
N VAL A 302 13.68 -23.17 10.21
CA VAL A 302 12.36 -23.62 10.67
C VAL A 302 11.32 -22.73 10.04
N GLU A 303 10.44 -23.31 9.23
CA GLU A 303 9.32 -22.64 8.58
C GLU A 303 8.01 -23.10 9.22
N LEU A 304 7.21 -22.15 9.66
CA LEU A 304 5.86 -22.36 10.17
C LEU A 304 4.84 -22.08 9.06
N VAL A 305 3.98 -23.07 8.79
CA VAL A 305 2.87 -22.96 7.85
C VAL A 305 1.56 -22.91 8.65
N PRO A 306 0.86 -21.76 8.70
CA PRO A 306 -0.36 -21.60 9.48
C PRO A 306 -1.45 -22.64 9.14
N GLY A 307 -2.14 -23.13 10.16
CA GLY A 307 -3.35 -23.95 9.99
C GLY A 307 -4.57 -23.11 9.61
N ALA A 308 -5.68 -23.76 9.24
CA ALA A 308 -6.90 -23.05 8.80
C ALA A 308 -7.50 -22.09 9.85
N GLY A 309 -7.25 -22.32 11.14
CA GLY A 309 -7.69 -21.45 12.25
C GLY A 309 -6.69 -20.37 12.67
N LEU A 310 -5.56 -20.26 11.97
CA LEU A 310 -4.53 -19.26 12.20
C LEU A 310 -4.40 -18.41 10.94
N VAL A 311 -5.03 -17.23 10.96
CA VAL A 311 -4.98 -16.28 9.85
C VAL A 311 -4.22 -15.04 10.30
N GLU A 312 -3.07 -14.84 9.70
CA GLU A 312 -2.18 -13.70 9.98
C GLU A 312 -2.49 -12.52 9.07
N LEU A 313 -1.92 -11.36 9.40
CA LEU A 313 -2.04 -10.18 8.55
C LEU A 313 -1.25 -10.38 7.25
N ALA A 314 -1.85 -9.99 6.12
CA ALA A 314 -1.16 -10.07 4.83
C ALA A 314 0.15 -9.25 4.87
N GLY A 315 1.26 -9.87 4.46
CA GLY A 315 2.58 -9.25 4.44
C GLY A 315 3.43 -9.46 5.70
N THR A 316 2.90 -10.03 6.79
CA THR A 316 3.70 -10.30 8.00
C THR A 316 4.33 -11.69 8.03
N THR A 317 3.84 -12.62 7.19
CA THR A 317 4.20 -14.05 7.20
C THR A 317 5.66 -14.40 6.90
N ALA A 318 6.51 -13.41 6.57
CA ALA A 318 7.93 -13.64 6.36
C ALA A 318 8.64 -14.06 7.67
N ASN A 319 8.18 -13.58 8.81
CA ASN A 319 8.72 -13.90 10.13
C ASN A 319 8.35 -15.33 10.61
N ASN A 320 7.46 -16.02 9.91
CA ASN A 320 7.14 -17.44 10.12
C ASN A 320 8.33 -18.36 9.80
N THR A 321 9.39 -17.81 9.19
CA THR A 321 10.64 -18.53 8.94
C THR A 321 11.73 -18.02 9.86
N GLY A 322 12.19 -18.89 10.76
CA GLY A 322 13.35 -18.66 11.62
C GLY A 322 14.58 -19.32 11.03
N ILE A 323 15.71 -18.63 11.09
CA ILE A 323 17.00 -19.13 10.60
C ILE A 323 17.96 -19.20 11.77
N GLN A 324 18.68 -20.31 11.89
CA GLN A 324 19.75 -20.44 12.88
C GLN A 324 20.83 -19.39 12.64
N SER A 325 21.19 -18.65 13.69
CA SER A 325 22.17 -17.56 13.60
C SER A 325 23.61 -18.07 13.42
N THR A 326 23.91 -19.25 13.95
CA THR A 326 25.20 -19.93 13.78
C THR A 326 25.16 -20.95 12.66
N THR A 327 26.32 -21.21 12.06
CA THR A 327 26.49 -22.26 11.06
C THR A 327 27.10 -23.50 11.66
N TRP A 328 26.83 -24.64 11.03
CA TRP A 328 27.49 -25.92 11.29
C TRP A 328 28.13 -26.44 10.00
N THR A 329 29.08 -27.34 10.15
CA THR A 329 29.77 -28.00 9.03
C THR A 329 29.38 -29.46 8.94
N ILE A 330 29.24 -29.98 7.72
CA ILE A 330 29.00 -31.41 7.53
C ILE A 330 30.32 -32.17 7.44
N THR A 331 30.40 -33.31 8.13
CA THR A 331 31.53 -34.24 7.97
C THR A 331 31.55 -34.77 6.54
N LYS A 332 32.68 -34.57 5.86
CA LYS A 332 32.94 -35.09 4.51
C LYS A 332 33.17 -36.60 4.56
N LEU A 333 32.26 -37.37 3.96
CA LEU A 333 32.30 -38.83 3.88
C LEU A 333 32.17 -39.29 2.43
N LEU A 334 32.85 -40.40 2.13
CA LEU A 334 32.62 -41.19 0.93
C LEU A 334 31.80 -42.42 1.29
N ALA A 335 30.91 -42.83 0.40
CA ALA A 335 30.18 -44.09 0.50
C ALA A 335 30.33 -44.89 -0.79
N LEU A 336 30.36 -46.22 -0.65
CA LEU A 336 30.40 -47.17 -1.76
C LEU A 336 29.10 -47.96 -1.82
N GLN A 337 28.56 -48.08 -3.03
CA GLN A 337 27.43 -48.95 -3.33
C GLN A 337 27.84 -49.88 -4.47
N LEU A 338 27.87 -51.18 -4.19
CA LEU A 338 28.21 -52.21 -5.16
C LEU A 338 26.94 -52.96 -5.54
N SER A 339 26.78 -53.29 -6.82
CA SER A 339 25.66 -54.12 -7.29
C SER A 339 25.77 -55.58 -6.82
N ALA A 340 26.99 -56.04 -6.52
CA ALA A 340 27.29 -57.35 -5.95
C ALA A 340 28.62 -57.30 -5.20
N THR A 341 28.78 -58.14 -4.18
CA THR A 341 30.04 -58.34 -3.44
C THR A 341 30.81 -59.57 -3.90
N GLN A 342 30.32 -60.27 -4.94
CA GLN A 342 30.96 -61.43 -5.54
C GLN A 342 30.90 -61.32 -7.05
N VAL A 343 31.95 -61.79 -7.74
CA VAL A 343 32.03 -61.83 -9.20
C VAL A 343 32.80 -63.07 -9.63
N VAL A 344 32.27 -63.79 -10.62
CA VAL A 344 32.97 -64.92 -11.25
C VAL A 344 34.03 -64.36 -12.19
N GLU A 345 35.25 -64.88 -12.12
CA GLU A 345 36.30 -64.52 -13.09
C GLU A 345 35.89 -64.86 -14.53
N GLY A 346 36.33 -64.04 -15.48
CA GLY A 346 35.95 -64.17 -16.90
C GLY A 346 34.48 -63.88 -17.21
N SER A 347 33.65 -63.57 -16.20
CA SER A 347 32.26 -63.22 -16.40
C SER A 347 32.11 -61.98 -17.29
N SER A 348 31.11 -61.99 -18.18
CA SER A 348 30.75 -60.81 -18.99
C SER A 348 29.92 -59.77 -18.22
N THR A 349 29.51 -60.07 -16.99
CA THR A 349 28.71 -59.17 -16.15
C THR A 349 29.59 -58.50 -15.08
N PRO A 350 29.99 -57.22 -15.26
CA PRO A 350 30.79 -56.52 -14.28
C PRO A 350 29.98 -56.14 -13.03
N ILE A 351 30.67 -55.91 -11.92
CA ILE A 351 30.10 -55.22 -10.75
C ILE A 351 29.97 -53.74 -11.09
N SER A 352 28.77 -53.19 -10.97
CA SER A 352 28.57 -51.74 -10.99
C SER A 352 28.87 -51.17 -9.62
N VAL A 353 29.77 -50.19 -9.57
CA VAL A 353 30.23 -49.52 -8.34
C VAL A 353 29.86 -48.05 -8.43
N THR A 354 29.10 -47.56 -7.45
CA THR A 354 28.79 -46.13 -7.32
C THR A 354 29.52 -45.58 -6.10
N VAL A 355 30.36 -44.57 -6.34
CA VAL A 355 30.95 -43.75 -5.28
C VAL A 355 30.05 -42.55 -5.06
N LEU A 356 29.69 -42.32 -3.81
CA LEU A 356 28.92 -41.17 -3.37
C LEU A 356 29.80 -40.32 -2.44
N ARG A 357 29.54 -39.01 -2.41
CA ARG A 357 30.16 -38.08 -1.46
C ARG A 357 29.08 -37.35 -0.66
N SER A 358 29.42 -36.88 0.54
CA SER A 358 28.67 -35.85 1.25
C SER A 358 29.29 -34.46 1.04
N GLY A 359 28.50 -33.43 1.34
CA GLY A 359 28.94 -32.03 1.34
C GLY A 359 28.58 -31.28 0.07
N SER A 360 29.36 -30.24 -0.24
CA SER A 360 29.13 -29.37 -1.38
C SER A 360 29.38 -30.09 -2.70
N VAL A 361 28.43 -29.98 -3.63
CA VAL A 361 28.58 -30.49 -5.00
C VAL A 361 29.09 -29.44 -5.99
N ALA A 362 29.44 -28.23 -5.53
CA ALA A 362 29.73 -27.09 -6.40
C ALA A 362 30.98 -27.29 -7.29
N ILE A 363 31.94 -28.09 -6.82
CA ILE A 363 33.21 -28.37 -7.53
C ILE A 363 33.30 -29.87 -7.79
N ALA A 364 33.94 -30.23 -8.91
CA ALA A 364 34.24 -31.62 -9.26
C ALA A 364 35.25 -32.21 -8.28
N GLU A 365 35.04 -33.47 -7.89
CA GLU A 365 35.90 -34.20 -6.95
C GLU A 365 36.58 -35.37 -7.66
N VAL A 366 37.90 -35.48 -7.51
CA VAL A 366 38.68 -36.59 -8.06
C VAL A 366 38.84 -37.66 -7.00
N VAL A 367 38.35 -38.85 -7.31
CA VAL A 367 38.37 -40.00 -6.42
C VAL A 367 39.38 -41.01 -6.94
N SER A 368 40.27 -41.46 -6.06
CA SER A 368 41.24 -42.52 -6.33
C SER A 368 40.71 -43.86 -5.83
N MET A 369 40.92 -44.91 -6.61
CA MET A 369 40.55 -46.27 -6.24
C MET A 369 41.78 -47.17 -6.28
N SER A 370 41.81 -48.11 -5.35
CA SER A 370 42.76 -49.21 -5.34
C SER A 370 42.05 -50.48 -4.94
N LEU A 371 42.56 -51.61 -5.39
CA LEU A 371 42.03 -52.93 -5.09
C LEU A 371 43.23 -53.80 -4.68
N THR A 372 43.11 -54.56 -3.59
CA THR A 372 44.07 -55.65 -3.37
C THR A 372 43.90 -56.67 -4.50
N GLU A 373 44.97 -57.38 -4.87
CA GLU A 373 44.94 -58.27 -6.05
C GLU A 373 44.55 -57.53 -7.35
N ALA A 374 44.93 -56.25 -7.51
CA ALA A 374 44.52 -55.42 -8.66
C ALA A 374 44.77 -56.06 -10.04
N GLN A 375 45.76 -56.93 -10.16
CA GLN A 375 46.08 -57.67 -11.41
C GLN A 375 44.94 -58.60 -11.85
N ARG A 376 44.01 -58.95 -10.95
CA ARG A 376 42.83 -59.79 -11.22
C ARG A 376 41.62 -58.98 -11.67
N PHE A 377 41.72 -57.66 -11.77
CA PHE A 377 40.58 -56.78 -12.06
C PHE A 377 40.88 -55.78 -13.17
N SER A 378 39.86 -55.46 -13.96
CA SER A 378 39.85 -54.29 -14.83
C SER A 378 38.92 -53.22 -14.25
N PHE A 379 39.50 -52.07 -13.88
CA PHE A 379 38.80 -50.93 -13.29
C PHE A 379 39.60 -49.63 -13.52
N PRO A 380 38.95 -48.45 -13.49
CA PRO A 380 39.67 -47.18 -13.56
C PRO A 380 40.42 -46.90 -12.24
N ALA A 381 41.67 -46.43 -12.31
CA ALA A 381 42.43 -46.02 -11.12
C ALA A 381 41.90 -44.72 -10.48
N THR A 382 41.29 -43.85 -11.29
CA THR A 382 40.63 -42.62 -10.83
C THR A 382 39.29 -42.41 -11.54
N VAL A 383 38.33 -41.82 -10.83
CA VAL A 383 37.07 -41.34 -11.39
C VAL A 383 36.82 -39.91 -10.92
N THR A 384 36.18 -39.11 -11.75
CA THR A 384 35.79 -37.74 -11.38
C THR A 384 34.28 -37.67 -11.18
N ILE A 385 33.86 -37.28 -9.98
CA ILE A 385 32.49 -36.85 -9.71
C ILE A 385 32.41 -35.40 -10.20
N LEU A 386 31.63 -35.13 -11.24
CA LEU A 386 31.58 -33.79 -11.85
C LEU A 386 30.90 -32.77 -10.92
N ALA A 387 31.15 -31.47 -11.17
CA ALA A 387 30.41 -30.41 -10.49
C ALA A 387 28.90 -30.58 -10.71
N GLY A 388 28.13 -30.37 -9.64
CA GLY A 388 26.69 -30.65 -9.58
C GLY A 388 26.33 -32.11 -9.32
N GLN A 389 27.29 -33.04 -9.28
CA GLN A 389 27.03 -34.46 -9.02
C GLN A 389 27.43 -34.86 -7.59
N ALA A 390 26.57 -35.68 -6.97
CA ALA A 390 26.78 -36.28 -5.66
C ALA A 390 27.48 -37.65 -5.71
N GLY A 391 27.65 -38.21 -6.91
CA GLY A 391 28.30 -39.49 -7.09
C GLY A 391 28.60 -39.83 -8.53
N LYS A 392 29.36 -40.92 -8.71
CA LYS A 392 29.77 -41.44 -10.01
C LYS A 392 29.77 -42.95 -9.99
N THR A 393 29.19 -43.54 -11.04
CA THR A 393 29.19 -44.99 -11.26
C THR A 393 30.29 -45.38 -12.25
N PHE A 394 30.98 -46.48 -11.98
CA PHE A 394 31.90 -47.17 -12.87
C PHE A 394 31.73 -48.69 -12.73
N THR A 395 32.45 -49.46 -13.54
CA THR A 395 32.37 -50.92 -13.55
C THR A 395 33.68 -51.56 -13.14
N VAL A 396 33.59 -52.68 -12.44
CA VAL A 396 34.73 -53.55 -12.09
C VAL A 396 34.48 -54.94 -12.65
N LEU A 397 35.44 -55.44 -13.40
CA LEU A 397 35.41 -56.77 -14.01
C LEU A 397 36.50 -57.65 -13.39
N ALA A 398 36.18 -58.88 -13.01
CA ALA A 398 37.19 -59.87 -12.67
C ALA A 398 37.74 -60.49 -13.96
N LEU A 399 39.05 -60.42 -14.12
CA LEU A 399 39.75 -60.97 -15.28
C LEU A 399 39.85 -62.49 -15.15
N GLU A 400 39.61 -63.18 -16.27
CA GLU A 400 39.82 -64.62 -16.34
C GLU A 400 41.28 -64.96 -16.08
N ASN A 401 41.50 -65.91 -15.18
CA ASN A 401 42.76 -66.61 -15.08
C ASN A 401 42.49 -68.12 -15.28
N GLY A 402 43.52 -68.96 -15.31
CA GLY A 402 43.35 -70.41 -15.59
C GLY A 402 43.89 -71.27 -14.46
N ALA A 403 43.96 -70.72 -13.25
CA ALA A 403 44.55 -71.35 -12.08
C ALA A 403 43.43 -71.77 -11.12
N LEU A 404 43.41 -73.06 -10.77
CA LEU A 404 42.51 -73.55 -9.73
C LEU A 404 43.00 -73.10 -8.34
N GLU A 405 42.36 -72.09 -7.77
CA GLU A 405 42.77 -71.44 -6.52
C GLU A 405 41.64 -71.19 -5.52
N GLY A 406 40.39 -71.43 -5.92
CA GLY A 406 39.20 -71.18 -5.14
C GLY A 406 38.88 -69.69 -4.97
N PRO A 407 37.86 -69.35 -4.15
CA PRO A 407 37.44 -67.96 -3.98
C PRO A 407 38.53 -67.06 -3.37
N VAL A 408 38.88 -65.98 -4.05
CA VAL A 408 39.88 -64.99 -3.61
C VAL A 408 39.18 -63.74 -3.07
N GLN A 409 39.59 -63.27 -1.89
CA GLN A 409 39.07 -62.02 -1.33
C GLN A 409 39.93 -60.83 -1.76
N ALA A 410 39.28 -59.77 -2.24
CA ALA A 410 39.89 -58.52 -2.59
C ALA A 410 39.19 -57.36 -1.88
N THR A 411 39.93 -56.34 -1.47
CA THR A 411 39.40 -55.16 -0.79
C THR A 411 39.58 -53.94 -1.67
N MET A 412 38.48 -53.33 -2.07
CA MET A 412 38.48 -52.03 -2.73
C MET A 412 38.62 -50.92 -1.70
N THR A 413 39.59 -50.03 -1.89
CA THR A 413 39.76 -48.80 -1.12
C THR A 413 39.55 -47.60 -2.01
N VAL A 414 38.71 -46.67 -1.56
CA VAL A 414 38.38 -45.43 -2.28
C VAL A 414 38.72 -44.24 -1.40
N SER A 415 39.43 -43.26 -1.95
CA SER A 415 39.89 -42.06 -1.24
C SER A 415 39.79 -40.81 -2.11
N ALA A 416 39.61 -39.66 -1.46
CA ALA A 416 39.58 -38.34 -2.09
C ALA A 416 40.13 -37.29 -1.11
N THR A 417 40.51 -36.12 -1.59
CA THR A 417 41.12 -35.09 -0.74
C THR A 417 40.11 -34.55 0.27
N GLY A 418 40.45 -34.59 1.57
CA GLY A 418 39.54 -34.13 2.63
C GLY A 418 38.42 -35.11 2.98
N TYR A 419 38.42 -36.31 2.41
CA TYR A 419 37.51 -37.40 2.75
C TYR A 419 38.29 -38.56 3.38
N PRO A 420 37.84 -39.15 4.50
CA PRO A 420 38.36 -40.42 4.97
C PRO A 420 38.18 -41.51 3.92
N SER A 421 39.14 -42.43 3.81
CA SER A 421 39.04 -43.55 2.87
C SER A 421 37.95 -44.53 3.29
N VAL A 422 37.19 -45.03 2.32
CA VAL A 422 36.17 -46.08 2.53
C VAL A 422 36.64 -47.37 1.87
N GLN A 423 36.34 -48.50 2.52
CA GLN A 423 36.73 -49.83 2.04
C GLN A 423 35.52 -50.74 1.88
N GLN A 424 35.54 -51.59 0.86
CA GLN A 424 34.53 -52.62 0.63
C GLN A 424 35.16 -53.89 0.06
N GLY A 425 34.77 -55.05 0.60
CA GLY A 425 35.23 -56.35 0.12
C GLY A 425 34.48 -56.84 -1.13
N ILE A 426 35.22 -57.49 -2.03
CA ILE A 426 34.75 -58.17 -3.24
C ILE A 426 35.39 -59.58 -3.25
N THR A 427 34.59 -60.63 -3.41
CA THR A 427 35.10 -62.00 -3.60
C THR A 427 35.11 -62.35 -5.09
N VAL A 428 36.27 -62.74 -5.62
CA VAL A 428 36.38 -63.38 -6.92
C VAL A 428 36.07 -64.86 -6.76
N LEU A 429 35.12 -65.36 -7.52
CA LEU A 429 34.78 -66.78 -7.56
C LEU A 429 35.56 -67.42 -8.70
N ASP A 430 36.36 -68.41 -8.34
CA ASP A 430 37.11 -69.28 -9.26
C ASP A 430 36.13 -70.10 -10.12
N ASN A 431 36.30 -70.04 -11.44
CA ASN A 431 35.44 -70.75 -12.38
C ASN A 431 36.06 -72.06 -12.88
N GLU A 432 37.33 -72.33 -12.55
CA GLU A 432 38.04 -73.53 -12.96
C GLU A 432 37.45 -74.78 -12.30
N VAL A 433 37.20 -75.80 -13.13
CA VAL A 433 36.74 -77.11 -12.64
C VAL A 433 37.94 -78.06 -12.50
N PRO A 434 38.14 -78.69 -11.32
CA PRO A 434 39.13 -79.75 -11.18
C PRO A 434 38.80 -80.91 -12.12
N ALA A 435 39.74 -81.31 -12.96
CA ALA A 435 39.55 -82.41 -13.91
C ALA A 435 40.60 -83.51 -13.71
N LEU A 436 40.16 -84.75 -13.94
CA LEU A 436 41.01 -85.93 -14.05
C LEU A 436 41.17 -86.31 -15.52
N GLY A 437 42.38 -86.67 -15.91
CA GLY A 437 42.73 -87.15 -17.24
C GLY A 437 43.45 -88.50 -17.16
N ILE A 438 43.48 -89.20 -18.30
CA ILE A 438 44.29 -90.42 -18.47
C ILE A 438 45.32 -90.13 -19.55
N ALA A 439 46.60 -90.25 -19.20
CA ALA A 439 47.72 -90.08 -20.13
C ALA A 439 48.39 -91.42 -20.41
N ASN A 440 48.86 -91.58 -21.65
CA ASN A 440 49.60 -92.76 -22.11
C ASN A 440 48.83 -94.08 -22.00
N LEU A 441 47.48 -94.05 -21.99
CA LEU A 441 46.68 -95.26 -22.07
C LEU A 441 46.79 -95.87 -23.47
N PRO A 442 47.30 -97.10 -23.62
CA PRO A 442 47.45 -97.72 -24.93
C PRO A 442 46.10 -98.09 -25.53
N ALA A 443 45.87 -97.72 -26.80
CA ALA A 443 44.60 -97.99 -27.49
C ALA A 443 44.35 -99.48 -27.79
N THR A 444 45.42 -100.25 -27.97
CA THR A 444 45.36 -101.69 -28.24
C THR A 444 46.49 -102.40 -27.50
N ARG A 445 46.21 -103.60 -27.00
CA ARG A 445 47.18 -104.48 -26.35
C ARG A 445 46.95 -105.92 -26.74
N MET A 446 48.01 -106.72 -26.66
CA MET A 446 47.92 -108.16 -26.84
C MET A 446 47.44 -108.82 -25.55
N GLU A 447 46.73 -109.93 -25.66
CA GLU A 447 46.32 -110.71 -24.49
C GLU A 447 47.55 -111.18 -23.70
N GLY A 448 47.57 -110.93 -22.39
CA GLY A 448 48.71 -111.22 -21.50
C GLY A 448 49.69 -110.06 -21.30
N ASP A 449 49.57 -108.95 -22.04
CA ASP A 449 50.42 -107.78 -21.86
C ASP A 449 50.11 -107.05 -20.54
N ASN A 450 51.17 -106.67 -19.82
CA ASN A 450 51.09 -105.66 -18.78
C ASN A 450 51.38 -104.28 -19.37
N PHE A 451 50.60 -103.28 -18.99
CA PHE A 451 50.82 -101.91 -19.39
C PHE A 451 50.54 -100.96 -18.23
N THR A 452 51.17 -99.79 -18.30
CA THR A 452 50.94 -98.69 -17.37
C THR A 452 50.35 -97.51 -18.12
N PHE A 453 49.59 -96.71 -17.40
CA PHE A 453 49.11 -95.40 -17.81
C PHE A 453 49.16 -94.49 -16.59
N GLN A 454 49.04 -93.18 -16.82
CA GLN A 454 49.04 -92.19 -15.76
C GLN A 454 47.65 -91.59 -15.61
N ILE A 455 47.23 -91.37 -14.37
CA ILE A 455 46.14 -90.44 -14.08
C ILE A 455 46.78 -89.08 -13.87
N THR A 456 46.27 -88.08 -14.59
CA THR A 456 46.70 -86.69 -14.49
C THR A 456 45.58 -85.86 -13.86
N THR A 457 45.95 -84.85 -13.08
CA THR A 457 45.01 -83.86 -12.52
C THR A 457 45.31 -82.50 -13.14
N THR A 458 44.30 -81.65 -13.30
CA THR A 458 44.51 -80.22 -13.64
C THR A 458 44.90 -79.36 -12.44
N PHE A 459 45.09 -79.99 -11.28
CA PHE A 459 45.42 -79.35 -10.01
C PHE A 459 46.44 -80.16 -9.22
N ALA A 460 47.17 -79.50 -8.32
CA ALA A 460 48.09 -80.18 -7.40
C ALA A 460 47.32 -80.55 -6.11
N PRO A 461 47.10 -81.85 -5.81
CA PRO A 461 46.41 -82.24 -4.58
C PRO A 461 47.25 -81.89 -3.36
N THR A 462 46.65 -81.25 -2.36
CA THR A 462 47.31 -80.91 -1.08
C THR A 462 47.25 -82.05 -0.06
N ALA A 463 46.48 -83.10 -0.36
CA ALA A 463 46.38 -84.34 0.38
C ALA A 463 46.31 -85.52 -0.61
N PRO A 464 46.55 -86.78 -0.18
CA PRO A 464 46.42 -87.95 -1.05
C PRO A 464 45.04 -87.99 -1.73
N LEU A 465 45.03 -87.91 -3.06
CA LEU A 465 43.80 -87.97 -3.86
C LEU A 465 43.44 -89.43 -4.14
N GLN A 466 42.30 -89.87 -3.62
CA GLN A 466 41.77 -91.19 -3.95
C GLN A 466 41.07 -91.13 -5.32
N VAL A 467 41.54 -91.94 -6.27
CA VAL A 467 40.94 -92.08 -7.60
C VAL A 467 40.34 -93.46 -7.73
N PHE A 468 39.09 -93.53 -8.19
CA PHE A 468 38.39 -94.78 -8.47
C PHE A 468 38.43 -95.07 -9.97
N LEU A 469 38.96 -96.24 -10.34
CA LEU A 469 39.03 -96.67 -11.73
C LEU A 469 37.97 -97.74 -11.99
N THR A 470 37.22 -97.58 -13.07
CA THR A 470 36.27 -98.57 -13.56
C THR A 470 36.62 -98.98 -14.98
N SER A 471 36.38 -100.24 -15.30
CA SER A 471 36.56 -100.79 -16.63
C SER A 471 35.23 -101.38 -17.06
N SER A 472 34.82 -101.11 -18.30
CA SER A 472 33.64 -101.74 -18.91
C SER A 472 33.78 -103.26 -19.03
N ASN A 473 35.02 -103.77 -18.96
CA ASN A 473 35.33 -105.19 -18.89
C ASN A 473 36.43 -105.44 -17.85
N ASN A 474 36.06 -105.39 -16.58
CA ASN A 474 36.94 -105.64 -15.45
C ASN A 474 37.52 -107.08 -15.42
N VAL A 475 36.90 -108.03 -16.11
CA VAL A 475 37.41 -109.41 -16.25
C VAL A 475 38.62 -109.45 -17.19
N ARG A 476 38.58 -108.67 -18.29
CA ARG A 476 39.67 -108.58 -19.27
C ARG A 476 40.75 -107.57 -18.88
N PHE A 477 40.36 -106.51 -18.17
CA PHE A 477 41.26 -105.46 -17.69
C PHE A 477 41.07 -105.24 -16.18
N PRO A 478 41.53 -106.18 -15.33
CA PRO A 478 41.50 -105.98 -13.89
C PRO A 478 42.54 -104.93 -13.48
N PHE A 479 42.14 -103.95 -12.67
CA PHE A 479 43.09 -103.03 -12.04
C PHE A 479 43.81 -103.76 -10.90
N LEU A 480 45.11 -103.96 -11.03
CA LEU A 480 45.94 -104.51 -9.96
C LEU A 480 46.25 -103.38 -8.98
N HIS A 481 45.59 -103.36 -7.82
CA HIS A 481 45.93 -102.42 -6.74
C HIS A 481 47.37 -102.65 -6.29
N ARG A 482 48.22 -101.63 -6.38
CA ARG A 482 49.45 -101.49 -5.59
C ARG A 482 49.41 -100.17 -4.86
#